data_AF-N9VYU3-F1
#
_entry.id   AF-N9VYU3-F1
#
_cell.length_a   1.000
_cell.length_b   1.000
_cell.length_c   1.000
_cell.angle_alpha   90.00
_cell.angle_beta   90.00
_cell.angle_gamma   90.00
#
_symmetry.space_group_name_H-M   'P 1'
#
loop_
_entity.id
_entity.type
_entity.pdbx_description
1 polymer ?
#
loop_
_entity_poly.entity_id
_entity_poly.type
_entity_poly.pdbx_seq_one_letter_code
_entity_poly.pdbx_strand_id
1 'polypeptide(L)'
;MTASTALRATSIPFAVSSELQGAANGQGYRVAMGESNGWQFWQSASAPGEIALASAGSEGPWFLSVQHSGVARELNAEKADPCARGHVAAFAFPSRDDLYEGVRRAYELALSLPTLPLERFKDELAKIGATERDALIRQRVGQDIFRDALMTYWRGTCPMTGITDPELLRASHIIRWADCPNDEERLNVHNGLLLSSLWDAAFDAGLITFDESGRVLAARELSRAARAGLRIEEASPLVLVDATQERLIWHRRNLFRGKMVA
;
A
#
# COMPACT_ATOMS: atom_id res chain seq x y z
N MET A 1 18.09 -10.94 12.74
CA MET A 1 17.94 -10.73 14.20
C MET A 1 16.80 -9.75 14.38
N THR A 2 15.87 -10.01 15.29
CA THR A 2 14.75 -9.10 15.58
C THR A 2 15.21 -8.07 16.60
N ALA A 3 14.95 -6.79 16.39
CA ALA A 3 15.27 -5.76 17.37
C ALA A 3 14.46 -5.95 18.66
N SER A 4 15.03 -5.62 19.81
CA SER A 4 14.31 -5.75 21.09
C SER A 4 13.68 -4.42 21.50
N THR A 5 12.35 -4.37 21.55
CA THR A 5 11.64 -3.21 22.12
C THR A 5 11.77 -3.16 23.65
N ALA A 6 12.33 -4.19 24.30
CA ALA A 6 12.60 -4.16 25.74
C ALA A 6 13.61 -3.07 26.12
N LEU A 7 14.35 -2.53 25.14
CA LEU A 7 15.23 -1.37 25.29
C LEU A 7 14.46 -0.05 25.48
N ARG A 8 13.15 0.00 25.24
CA ARG A 8 12.34 1.21 25.34
C ARG A 8 12.36 1.80 26.75
N ALA A 9 12.36 3.13 26.84
CA ALA A 9 12.23 3.83 28.10
C ALA A 9 10.84 3.58 28.70
N THR A 10 10.77 3.02 29.91
CA THR A 10 9.50 2.77 30.62
C THR A 10 8.85 4.05 31.14
N SER A 11 9.66 5.08 31.40
CA SER A 11 9.24 6.46 31.66
C SER A 11 9.79 7.34 30.54
N ILE A 12 8.91 8.00 29.79
CA ILE A 12 9.26 8.75 28.59
C ILE A 12 9.61 10.19 28.98
N PRO A 13 10.86 10.67 28.75
CA PRO A 13 11.19 12.07 28.98
C PRO A 13 10.32 12.99 28.11
N PHE A 14 9.97 14.19 28.62
CA PHE A 14 9.11 15.14 27.91
C PHE A 14 9.57 15.42 26.47
N ALA A 15 10.88 15.59 26.25
CA ALA A 15 11.43 15.81 24.91
C ALA A 15 11.12 14.64 23.96
N VAL A 16 11.33 13.40 24.41
CA VAL A 16 11.01 12.19 23.64
C VAL A 16 9.51 12.09 23.39
N SER A 17 8.68 12.35 24.40
CA SER A 17 7.22 12.38 24.26
C SER A 17 6.77 13.37 23.18
N SER A 18 7.34 14.58 23.17
CA SER A 18 7.02 15.60 22.17
C SER A 18 7.38 15.15 20.75
N GLU A 19 8.51 14.45 20.58
CA GLU A 19 8.95 13.92 19.29
C GLU A 19 8.04 12.79 18.78
N LEU A 20 7.66 11.85 19.67
CA LEU A 20 6.71 10.77 19.35
C LEU A 20 5.33 11.33 18.97
N GLN A 21 4.84 12.32 19.72
CA GLN A 21 3.60 13.02 19.39
C GLN A 21 3.69 13.73 18.03
N GLY A 22 4.83 14.35 17.71
CA GLY A 22 5.08 14.94 16.39
C GLY A 22 4.99 13.91 15.27
N ALA A 23 5.60 12.73 15.47
CA ALA A 23 5.58 11.63 14.51
C ALA A 23 4.16 11.12 14.24
N ALA A 24 3.33 10.97 15.29
CA ALA A 24 1.93 10.56 15.14
C ALA A 24 1.08 11.65 14.46
N ASN A 25 1.07 12.86 15.03
CA ASN A 25 0.17 13.94 14.61
C ASN A 25 0.47 14.45 13.20
N GLY A 26 1.75 14.49 12.84
CA GLY A 26 2.22 14.89 11.52
C GLY A 26 1.72 13.98 10.40
N GLN A 27 1.37 12.73 10.72
CA GLN A 27 1.01 11.69 9.75
C GLN A 27 -0.44 11.21 9.87
N GLY A 28 -1.31 11.94 10.58
CA GLY A 28 -2.76 11.68 10.61
C GLY A 28 -3.28 10.89 11.81
N TYR A 29 -2.40 10.45 12.72
CA TYR A 29 -2.78 9.85 14.01
C TYR A 29 -2.86 10.93 15.08
N ARG A 30 -4.05 11.54 15.24
CA ARG A 30 -4.26 12.76 16.06
C ARG A 30 -5.06 12.54 17.33
N VAL A 31 -5.49 11.31 17.60
CA VAL A 31 -6.29 10.97 18.78
C VAL A 31 -5.40 10.21 19.75
N ALA A 32 -5.06 10.83 20.89
CA ALA A 32 -4.28 10.19 21.94
C ALA A 32 -5.14 9.20 22.72
N MET A 33 -4.66 7.96 22.86
CA MET A 33 -5.35 6.86 23.55
C MET A 33 -4.76 6.53 24.92
N GLY A 34 -3.69 7.23 25.29
CA GLY A 34 -3.00 7.10 26.58
C GLY A 34 -1.62 6.47 26.45
N GLU A 35 -1.03 6.14 27.59
CA GLU A 35 0.32 5.60 27.68
C GLU A 35 0.36 4.36 28.57
N SER A 36 1.18 3.37 28.20
CA SER A 36 1.38 2.17 29.01
C SER A 36 2.73 1.52 28.73
N ASN A 37 3.52 1.26 29.79
CA ASN A 37 4.81 0.55 29.69
C ASN A 37 5.77 1.13 28.64
N GLY A 38 5.88 2.46 28.58
CA GLY A 38 6.76 3.17 27.64
C GLY A 38 6.21 3.32 26.21
N TRP A 39 4.96 2.91 25.97
CA TRP A 39 4.27 3.12 24.68
C TRP A 39 3.28 4.29 24.78
N GLN A 40 3.25 5.15 23.76
CA GLN A 40 2.21 6.14 23.54
C GLN A 40 1.27 5.66 22.44
N PHE A 41 -0.02 5.52 22.74
CA PHE A 41 -1.01 4.98 21.82
C PHE A 41 -1.77 6.09 21.09
N TRP A 42 -1.96 5.91 19.79
CA TRP A 42 -2.55 6.90 18.90
C TRP A 42 -3.51 6.26 17.90
N GLN A 43 -4.62 6.95 17.64
CA GLN A 43 -5.61 6.59 16.63
C GLN A 43 -5.82 7.72 15.62
N SER A 44 -6.45 7.35 14.50
CA SER A 44 -6.84 8.27 13.44
C SER A 44 -8.35 8.22 13.25
N ALA A 45 -8.95 9.36 12.91
CA ALA A 45 -10.35 9.42 12.52
C ALA A 45 -10.59 8.95 11.07
N SER A 46 -9.53 8.91 10.26
CA SER A 46 -9.59 8.61 8.82
C SER A 46 -8.98 7.26 8.47
N ALA A 47 -8.05 6.74 9.28
CA ALA A 47 -7.40 5.45 9.05
C ALA A 47 -7.75 4.45 10.17
N PRO A 48 -8.04 3.18 9.83
CA PRO A 48 -8.33 2.15 10.81
C PRO A 48 -7.08 1.70 11.57
N GLY A 49 -7.29 1.24 12.80
CA GLY A 49 -6.27 0.63 13.64
C GLY A 49 -5.46 1.62 14.48
N GLU A 50 -5.13 1.19 15.69
CA GLU A 50 -4.24 1.91 16.60
C GLU A 50 -2.76 1.69 16.25
N ILE A 51 -1.97 2.73 16.47
CA ILE A 51 -0.51 2.63 16.50
C ILE A 51 0.00 2.97 17.90
N ALA A 52 1.17 2.44 18.24
CA ALA A 52 1.84 2.76 19.47
C ALA A 52 3.30 3.11 19.18
N LEU A 53 3.77 4.21 19.74
CA LEU A 53 5.11 4.72 19.52
C LEU A 53 5.93 4.65 20.80
N ALA A 54 7.20 4.31 20.68
CA ALA A 54 8.14 4.28 21.79
C ALA A 54 9.56 4.61 21.30
N SER A 55 10.48 4.81 22.25
CA SER A 55 11.90 4.98 21.98
C SER A 55 12.74 4.40 23.10
N ALA A 56 13.95 3.94 22.80
CA ALA A 56 14.94 3.57 23.81
C ALA A 56 15.54 4.79 24.54
N GLY A 57 15.48 5.98 23.93
CA GLY A 57 16.02 7.22 24.50
C GLY A 57 15.82 8.43 23.60
N SER A 58 16.56 9.51 23.83
CA SER A 58 16.50 10.71 22.97
C SER A 58 17.05 10.47 21.56
N GLU A 59 18.01 9.55 21.42
CA GLU A 59 18.67 9.23 20.15
C GLU A 59 18.10 7.96 19.49
N GLY A 60 17.05 7.35 20.07
CA GLY A 60 16.54 6.07 19.63
C GLY A 60 17.31 4.85 20.17
N PRO A 61 17.16 3.67 19.54
CA PRO A 61 16.27 3.41 18.41
C PRO A 61 14.81 3.69 18.74
N TRP A 62 14.06 4.02 17.70
CA TRP A 62 12.64 4.35 17.76
C TRP A 62 11.80 3.15 17.39
N PHE A 63 10.58 3.07 17.92
CA PHE A 63 9.71 1.93 17.70
C PHE A 63 8.30 2.37 17.29
N LEU A 64 7.74 1.65 16.32
CA LEU A 64 6.34 1.70 15.93
C LEU A 64 5.75 0.32 16.12
N SER A 65 4.65 0.23 16.86
CA SER A 65 3.82 -0.96 16.92
C SER A 65 2.48 -0.69 16.26
N VAL A 66 1.93 -1.68 15.56
CA VAL A 66 0.69 -1.54 14.79
C VAL A 66 -0.31 -2.62 15.15
N GLN A 67 -1.58 -2.22 15.30
CA GLN A 67 -2.69 -3.14 15.51
C GLN A 67 -3.20 -3.74 14.20
N HIS A 68 -3.13 -2.98 13.10
CA HIS A 68 -3.67 -3.39 11.82
C HIS A 68 -2.83 -4.49 11.15
N SER A 69 -3.41 -5.68 10.93
CA SER A 69 -2.70 -6.87 10.40
C SER A 69 -2.22 -6.73 8.96
N GLY A 70 -2.95 -5.99 8.12
CA GLY A 70 -2.49 -5.62 6.78
C GLY A 70 -1.21 -4.79 6.80
N VAL A 71 -1.21 -3.66 7.52
CA VAL A 71 -0.02 -2.83 7.77
C VAL A 71 1.14 -3.67 8.32
N ALA A 72 0.89 -4.53 9.30
CA ALA A 72 1.92 -5.39 9.89
C ALA A 72 2.60 -6.34 8.89
N ARG A 73 1.87 -6.79 7.86
CA ARG A 73 2.42 -7.67 6.81
C ARG A 73 3.23 -6.89 5.78
N GLU A 74 2.85 -5.65 5.50
CA GLU A 74 3.37 -4.89 4.36
C GLU A 74 4.37 -3.80 4.71
N LEU A 75 4.41 -3.36 5.96
CA LEU A 75 5.40 -2.38 6.39
C LEU A 75 6.79 -3.02 6.33
N ASN A 76 7.57 -2.61 5.33
CA ASN A 76 8.92 -3.11 5.09
C ASN A 76 9.93 -2.36 5.98
N ALA A 77 9.97 -2.73 7.26
CA ALA A 77 10.92 -2.22 8.25
C ALA A 77 11.49 -3.36 9.10
N GLU A 78 12.57 -3.10 9.83
CA GLU A 78 13.16 -4.09 10.74
C GLU A 78 12.14 -4.46 11.83
N LYS A 79 11.77 -5.74 11.91
CA LYS A 79 10.83 -6.22 12.94
C LYS A 79 11.44 -6.08 14.34
N ALA A 80 10.59 -5.76 15.30
CA ALA A 80 10.93 -5.62 16.70
C ALA A 80 9.93 -6.36 17.60
N ASP A 81 10.40 -6.86 18.75
CA ASP A 81 9.58 -7.57 19.74
C ASP A 81 9.97 -7.21 21.20
N PRO A 82 9.03 -7.27 22.16
CA PRO A 82 7.58 -7.50 21.97
C PRO A 82 6.86 -6.29 21.37
N CYS A 83 5.76 -6.53 20.65
CA CYS A 83 4.84 -5.46 20.25
C CYS A 83 4.05 -4.89 21.45
N ALA A 84 3.38 -3.75 21.23
CA ALA A 84 2.51 -3.16 22.23
C ALA A 84 1.32 -4.09 22.55
N ARG A 85 0.69 -3.91 23.71
CA ARG A 85 -0.43 -4.77 24.12
C ARG A 85 -1.58 -4.65 23.13
N GLY A 86 -2.09 -5.78 22.63
CA GLY A 86 -3.19 -5.82 21.68
C GLY A 86 -2.78 -5.54 20.22
N HIS A 87 -1.50 -5.28 19.98
CA HIS A 87 -0.96 -5.12 18.64
C HIS A 87 -0.47 -6.45 18.09
N VAL A 88 -0.22 -6.50 16.78
CA VAL A 88 0.15 -7.72 16.07
C VAL A 88 1.61 -7.73 15.61
N ALA A 89 2.25 -6.55 15.53
CA ALA A 89 3.67 -6.41 15.19
C ALA A 89 4.26 -5.10 15.75
N ALA A 90 5.59 -5.09 15.86
CA ALA A 90 6.36 -3.87 16.06
C ALA A 90 7.59 -3.84 15.14
N PHE A 91 8.11 -2.64 14.96
CA PHE A 91 9.20 -2.32 14.05
C PHE A 91 10.15 -1.33 14.71
N ALA A 92 11.43 -1.44 14.37
CA ALA A 92 12.50 -0.56 14.84
C ALA A 92 12.97 0.38 13.72
N PHE A 93 13.31 1.60 14.11
CA PHE A 93 13.79 2.66 13.23
C PHE A 93 15.05 3.28 13.84
N PRO A 94 16.13 3.46 13.06
CA PRO A 94 17.40 3.92 13.60
C PRO A 94 17.40 5.42 13.88
N SER A 95 16.56 6.20 13.19
CA SER A 95 16.44 7.64 13.38
C SER A 95 14.99 8.09 13.54
N ARG A 96 14.81 9.33 13.99
CA ARG A 96 13.49 9.98 14.05
C ARG A 96 12.87 10.11 12.66
N ASP A 97 13.65 10.48 11.66
CA ASP A 97 13.11 10.71 10.31
C ASP A 97 12.61 9.39 9.70
N ASP A 98 13.32 8.29 9.98
CA ASP A 98 12.87 6.94 9.61
C ASP A 98 11.58 6.55 10.34
N LEU A 99 11.42 6.92 11.62
CA LEU A 99 10.16 6.72 12.34
C LEU A 99 9.02 7.50 11.68
N TYR A 100 9.21 8.78 11.38
CA TYR A 100 8.19 9.61 10.72
C TYR A 100 7.77 8.99 9.38
N GLU A 101 8.73 8.51 8.61
CA GLU A 101 8.49 7.82 7.35
C GLU A 101 7.75 6.48 7.55
N GLY A 102 8.11 5.72 8.58
CA GLY A 102 7.44 4.49 8.97
C GLY A 102 5.98 4.71 9.38
N VAL A 103 5.71 5.75 10.19
CA VAL A 103 4.36 6.12 10.60
C VAL A 103 3.54 6.60 9.41
N ARG A 104 4.12 7.43 8.53
CA ARG A 104 3.47 7.85 7.29
C ARG A 104 3.11 6.64 6.43
N ARG A 105 4.04 5.69 6.25
CA ARG A 105 3.77 4.48 5.48
C ARG A 105 2.68 3.62 6.12
N ALA A 106 2.68 3.49 7.43
CA ALA A 106 1.64 2.76 8.15
C ALA A 106 0.25 3.39 7.94
N TYR A 107 0.15 4.72 7.99
CA TYR A 107 -1.07 5.46 7.71
C TYR A 107 -1.57 5.24 6.28
N GLU A 108 -0.69 5.37 5.29
CA GLU A 108 -1.00 5.14 3.87
C GLU A 108 -1.50 3.72 3.60
N LEU A 109 -0.85 2.72 4.20
CA LEU A 109 -1.27 1.33 4.12
C LEU A 109 -2.65 1.14 4.78
N ALA A 110 -2.87 1.68 5.98
CA ALA A 110 -4.16 1.57 6.65
C ALA A 110 -5.32 2.19 5.84
N LEU A 111 -5.06 3.26 5.09
CA LEU A 111 -6.05 3.88 4.20
C LEU A 111 -6.32 3.11 2.91
N SER A 112 -5.30 2.44 2.38
CA SER A 112 -5.35 1.87 1.03
C SER A 112 -5.68 0.39 1.01
N LEU A 113 -5.41 -0.34 2.08
CA LEU A 113 -5.63 -1.78 2.12
C LEU A 113 -7.11 -2.16 2.10
N PRO A 114 -7.47 -3.31 1.52
CA PRO A 114 -8.80 -3.58 0.93
C PRO A 114 -10.01 -3.40 1.85
N THR A 115 -9.83 -3.55 3.17
CA THR A 115 -10.91 -3.39 4.16
C THR A 115 -11.56 -2.01 4.05
N LEU A 116 -10.79 -0.93 4.04
CA LEU A 116 -11.34 0.42 4.04
C LEU A 116 -11.97 0.84 2.69
N PRO A 117 -11.34 0.62 1.51
CA PRO A 117 -11.97 0.86 0.22
C PRO A 117 -13.29 0.10 0.04
N LEU A 118 -13.37 -1.16 0.49
CA LEU A 118 -14.59 -1.96 0.40
C LEU A 118 -15.71 -1.41 1.29
N GLU A 119 -15.40 -0.98 2.50
CA GLU A 119 -16.38 -0.33 3.41
C GLU A 119 -16.89 0.97 2.81
N ARG A 120 -16.00 1.85 2.34
CA ARG A 120 -16.37 3.09 1.64
C ARG A 120 -17.29 2.84 0.46
N PHE A 121 -16.98 1.83 -0.35
CA PHE A 121 -17.82 1.45 -1.48
C PHE A 121 -19.22 1.03 -1.06
N LYS A 122 -19.34 0.20 -0.02
CA LYS A 122 -20.64 -0.20 0.53
C LYS A 122 -21.44 1.00 1.05
N ASP A 123 -20.78 1.92 1.76
CA ASP A 123 -21.41 3.12 2.32
C ASP A 123 -21.88 4.09 1.23
N GLU A 124 -21.10 4.26 0.16
CA GLU A 124 -21.50 5.10 -0.98
C GLU A 124 -22.67 4.48 -1.75
N LEU A 125 -22.65 3.17 -1.96
CA LEU A 125 -23.75 2.47 -2.61
C LEU A 125 -25.04 2.46 -1.79
N ALA A 126 -24.96 2.42 -0.46
CA ALA A 126 -26.14 2.51 0.39
C ALA A 126 -26.93 3.82 0.21
N LYS A 127 -26.28 4.86 -0.34
CA LYS A 127 -26.91 6.16 -0.65
C LYS A 127 -27.58 6.18 -2.04
N ILE A 128 -27.41 5.14 -2.83
CA ILE A 128 -27.89 5.04 -4.22
C ILE A 128 -28.99 3.95 -4.24
N GLY A 129 -30.18 4.28 -4.74
CA GLY A 129 -31.30 3.32 -4.85
C GLY A 129 -31.04 2.18 -5.84
N ALA A 130 -31.99 1.24 -6.01
CA ALA A 130 -31.84 0.03 -6.84
C ALA A 130 -32.56 0.13 -8.23
N THR A 131 -31.84 0.37 -9.33
CA THR A 131 -32.25 0.37 -10.75
C THR A 131 -31.13 -0.08 -11.73
N GLU A 132 -31.43 -0.34 -13.01
CA GLU A 132 -30.40 -0.71 -14.01
C GLU A 132 -29.38 0.41 -14.32
N ARG A 133 -29.71 1.68 -14.05
CA ARG A 133 -28.75 2.80 -14.08
C ARG A 133 -27.62 2.61 -13.07
N ASP A 134 -27.78 1.72 -12.09
CA ASP A 134 -26.85 1.54 -10.99
C ASP A 134 -25.61 0.75 -11.36
N ALA A 135 -25.63 -0.09 -12.41
CA ALA A 135 -24.44 -0.90 -12.73
C ALA A 135 -23.28 -0.02 -13.19
N LEU A 136 -23.55 0.97 -14.05
CA LEU A 136 -22.56 1.95 -14.50
C LEU A 136 -22.13 2.88 -13.36
N ILE A 137 -23.08 3.29 -12.50
CA ILE A 137 -22.77 4.12 -11.32
C ILE A 137 -21.89 3.35 -10.35
N ARG A 138 -22.24 2.11 -10.03
CA ARG A 138 -21.47 1.19 -9.18
C ARG A 138 -20.06 1.01 -9.72
N GLN A 139 -19.92 0.73 -11.02
CA GLN A 139 -18.61 0.57 -11.64
C GLN A 139 -17.80 1.86 -11.49
N ARG A 140 -18.39 3.02 -11.79
CA ARG A 140 -17.71 4.32 -11.67
C ARG A 140 -17.25 4.59 -10.23
N VAL A 141 -18.15 4.48 -9.26
CA VAL A 141 -17.86 4.68 -7.84
C VAL A 141 -16.74 3.75 -7.39
N GLY A 142 -16.82 2.47 -7.74
CA GLY A 142 -15.80 1.51 -7.35
C GLY A 142 -14.45 1.74 -8.04
N GLN A 143 -14.44 2.18 -9.30
CA GLN A 143 -13.22 2.56 -10.01
C GLN A 143 -12.57 3.83 -9.41
N ASP A 144 -13.38 4.81 -9.03
CA ASP A 144 -12.92 6.04 -8.38
C ASP A 144 -12.28 5.73 -7.01
N ILE A 145 -12.96 4.92 -6.18
CA ILE A 145 -12.44 4.47 -4.87
C ILE A 145 -11.15 3.65 -5.03
N PHE A 146 -11.12 2.71 -5.98
CA PHE A 146 -9.94 1.91 -6.28
C PHE A 146 -8.76 2.77 -6.72
N ARG A 147 -9.02 3.76 -7.58
CA ARG A 147 -8.01 4.72 -8.03
C ARG A 147 -7.43 5.48 -6.85
N ASP A 148 -8.26 6.02 -5.96
CA ASP A 148 -7.79 6.76 -4.79
C ASP A 148 -6.96 5.88 -3.85
N ALA A 149 -7.39 4.62 -3.66
CA ALA A 149 -6.65 3.63 -2.88
C ALA A 149 -5.27 3.34 -3.49
N LEU A 150 -5.18 3.16 -4.81
CA LEU A 150 -3.90 2.96 -5.50
C LEU A 150 -3.01 4.20 -5.51
N MET A 151 -3.59 5.39 -5.69
CA MET A 151 -2.84 6.65 -5.56
C MET A 151 -2.19 6.74 -4.18
N THR A 152 -2.91 6.34 -3.13
CA THR A 152 -2.35 6.31 -1.77
C THR A 152 -1.30 5.20 -1.61
N TYR A 153 -1.62 3.98 -2.04
CA TYR A 153 -0.75 2.80 -1.89
C TYR A 153 0.60 2.98 -2.59
N TRP A 154 0.59 3.48 -3.82
CA TRP A 154 1.77 3.74 -4.65
C TRP A 154 2.34 5.15 -4.49
N ARG A 155 1.85 5.94 -3.51
CA ARG A 155 2.31 7.31 -3.22
C ARG A 155 2.30 8.22 -4.44
N GLY A 156 1.24 8.12 -5.24
CA GLY A 156 1.02 8.91 -6.44
C GLY A 156 2.15 8.78 -7.46
N THR A 157 2.89 7.67 -7.47
CA THR A 157 4.07 7.49 -8.32
C THR A 157 3.94 6.22 -9.13
N CYS A 158 4.19 6.30 -10.44
CA CYS A 158 4.32 5.10 -11.26
C CYS A 158 5.63 4.36 -10.91
N PRO A 159 5.58 3.09 -10.46
CA PRO A 159 6.78 2.37 -10.01
C PRO A 159 7.75 2.06 -11.16
N MET A 160 7.28 2.09 -12.41
CA MET A 160 8.10 1.77 -13.58
C MET A 160 8.82 2.98 -14.18
N THR A 161 8.26 4.18 -13.98
CA THR A 161 8.74 5.40 -14.66
C THR A 161 9.10 6.54 -13.71
N GLY A 162 8.64 6.49 -12.46
CA GLY A 162 8.78 7.58 -11.50
C GLY A 162 7.87 8.79 -11.75
N ILE A 163 6.99 8.74 -12.76
CA ILE A 163 6.04 9.82 -13.06
C ILE A 163 5.09 10.01 -11.86
N THR A 164 4.86 11.27 -11.48
CA THR A 164 4.00 11.66 -10.36
C THR A 164 2.78 12.50 -10.75
N ASP A 165 2.69 12.95 -11.99
CA ASP A 165 1.58 13.76 -12.50
C ASP A 165 0.27 12.94 -12.52
N PRO A 166 -0.74 13.25 -11.69
CA PRO A 166 -1.94 12.43 -11.56
C PRO A 166 -2.70 12.21 -12.87
N GLU A 167 -2.67 13.21 -13.77
CA GLU A 167 -3.30 13.18 -15.09
C GLU A 167 -2.68 12.13 -16.02
N LEU A 168 -1.41 11.78 -15.79
CA LEU A 168 -0.68 10.77 -16.54
C LEU A 168 -0.77 9.37 -15.91
N LEU A 169 -1.27 9.27 -14.68
CA LEU A 169 -1.37 8.02 -13.92
C LEU A 169 -2.71 7.32 -14.11
N ARG A 170 -2.68 6.00 -14.20
CA ARG A 170 -3.82 5.11 -14.40
C ARG A 170 -3.82 4.01 -13.33
N ALA A 171 -5.01 3.73 -12.83
CA ALA A 171 -5.27 2.66 -11.88
C ALA A 171 -5.53 1.36 -12.68
N SER A 172 -4.45 0.64 -12.99
CA SER A 172 -4.52 -0.55 -13.83
C SER A 172 -4.85 -1.77 -12.99
N HIS A 173 -5.98 -2.43 -13.27
CA HIS A 173 -6.29 -3.74 -12.69
C HIS A 173 -5.35 -4.82 -13.24
N ILE A 174 -4.93 -5.75 -12.39
CA ILE A 174 -4.16 -6.95 -12.81
C ILE A 174 -5.14 -8.02 -13.31
N ILE A 175 -6.13 -8.35 -12.48
CA ILE A 175 -7.34 -9.10 -12.86
C ILE A 175 -8.39 -8.07 -13.24
N ARG A 176 -8.82 -8.04 -14.50
CA ARG A 176 -9.76 -7.03 -15.00
C ARG A 176 -11.03 -7.00 -14.16
N TRP A 177 -11.62 -5.82 -14.03
CA TRP A 177 -12.83 -5.58 -13.26
C TRP A 177 -13.97 -6.60 -13.51
N ALA A 178 -14.18 -6.95 -14.79
CA ALA A 178 -15.20 -7.89 -15.22
C ALA A 178 -14.88 -9.36 -14.86
N ASP A 179 -13.60 -9.70 -14.72
CA ASP A 179 -13.13 -11.05 -14.39
C ASP A 179 -12.95 -11.26 -12.88
N CYS A 180 -13.09 -10.20 -12.07
CA CYS A 180 -13.01 -10.28 -10.63
C CYS A 180 -14.22 -11.05 -10.05
N PRO A 181 -13.99 -11.98 -9.09
CA PRO A 181 -15.03 -12.82 -8.51
C PRO A 181 -15.99 -12.05 -7.58
N ASN A 182 -15.57 -10.92 -7.01
CA ASN A 182 -16.35 -10.14 -6.06
C ASN A 182 -15.80 -8.70 -5.96
N ASP A 183 -16.47 -7.82 -5.22
CA ASP A 183 -16.03 -6.42 -5.06
C ASP A 183 -14.81 -6.25 -4.15
N GLU A 184 -14.57 -7.20 -3.24
CA GLU A 184 -13.34 -7.20 -2.44
C GLU A 184 -12.12 -7.28 -3.35
N GLU A 185 -12.14 -8.14 -4.37
CA GLU A 185 -11.07 -8.27 -5.36
C GLU A 185 -11.00 -7.07 -6.31
N ARG A 186 -12.14 -6.45 -6.66
CA ARG A 186 -12.18 -5.25 -7.51
C ARG A 186 -11.55 -4.03 -6.84
N LEU A 187 -11.70 -3.94 -5.52
CA LEU A 187 -11.22 -2.84 -4.69
C LEU A 187 -9.90 -3.17 -3.98
N ASN A 188 -9.32 -4.34 -4.24
CA ASN A 188 -8.09 -4.77 -3.62
C ASN A 188 -6.89 -4.09 -4.27
N VAL A 189 -6.15 -3.26 -3.53
CA VAL A 189 -4.93 -2.61 -4.05
C VAL A 189 -3.85 -3.59 -4.53
N HIS A 190 -3.82 -4.83 -4.02
CA HIS A 190 -2.92 -5.87 -4.53
C HIS A 190 -3.30 -6.35 -5.93
N ASN A 191 -4.55 -6.11 -6.35
CA ASN A 191 -5.06 -6.30 -7.71
C ASN A 191 -4.84 -5.08 -8.61
N GLY A 192 -3.99 -4.15 -8.20
CA GLY A 192 -3.80 -2.90 -8.91
C GLY A 192 -2.36 -2.43 -8.98
N LEU A 193 -2.00 -1.87 -10.13
CA LEU A 193 -0.76 -1.13 -10.35
C LEU A 193 -1.10 0.31 -10.70
N LEU A 194 -0.40 1.27 -10.10
CA LEU A 194 -0.48 2.66 -10.53
C LEU A 194 0.52 2.89 -11.66
N LEU A 195 0.08 2.91 -12.91
CA LEU A 195 0.96 2.96 -14.07
C LEU A 195 0.86 4.30 -14.80
N SER A 196 1.93 4.70 -15.50
CA SER A 196 1.83 5.80 -16.47
C SER A 196 0.98 5.35 -17.66
N SER A 197 0.36 6.30 -18.35
CA SER A 197 -0.64 6.01 -19.40
C SER A 197 -0.13 5.06 -20.51
N LEU A 198 1.15 5.16 -20.88
CA LEU A 198 1.74 4.25 -21.89
C LEU A 198 1.96 2.83 -21.33
N TRP A 199 2.41 2.74 -20.08
CA TRP A 199 2.63 1.47 -19.39
C TRP A 199 1.30 0.74 -19.10
N ASP A 200 0.29 1.48 -18.67
CA ASP A 200 -1.09 1.00 -18.50
C ASP A 200 -1.63 0.39 -19.80
N ALA A 201 -1.59 1.15 -20.90
CA ALA A 201 -2.04 0.66 -22.20
C ALA A 201 -1.31 -0.61 -22.67
N ALA A 202 0.01 -0.69 -22.42
CA ALA A 202 0.79 -1.88 -22.76
C ALA A 202 0.44 -3.09 -21.88
N PHE A 203 0.20 -2.86 -20.58
CA PHE A 203 -0.11 -3.91 -19.62
C PHE A 203 -1.53 -4.46 -19.81
N ASP A 204 -2.53 -3.59 -19.98
CA ASP A 204 -3.93 -3.98 -20.23
C ASP A 204 -4.08 -4.70 -21.57
N ALA A 205 -3.34 -4.27 -22.60
CA ALA A 205 -3.28 -4.98 -23.87
C ALA A 205 -2.57 -6.34 -23.79
N GLY A 206 -1.91 -6.68 -22.67
CA GLY A 206 -1.14 -7.91 -22.52
C GLY A 206 0.17 -7.92 -23.30
N LEU A 207 0.67 -6.74 -23.70
CA LEU A 207 1.96 -6.59 -24.39
C LEU A 207 3.15 -6.66 -23.43
N ILE A 208 2.91 -6.32 -22.17
CA ILE A 208 3.86 -6.49 -21.07
C ILE A 208 3.18 -7.15 -19.86
N THR A 209 3.98 -7.75 -19.01
CA THR A 209 3.61 -8.25 -17.68
C THR A 209 4.87 -8.31 -16.81
N PHE A 210 4.80 -8.90 -15.63
CA PHE A 210 5.94 -9.01 -14.71
C PHE A 210 6.19 -10.46 -14.30
N ASP A 211 7.45 -10.87 -14.16
CA ASP A 211 7.86 -12.16 -13.59
C ASP A 211 7.78 -12.16 -12.05
N GLU A 212 8.09 -13.30 -11.42
CA GLU A 212 8.07 -13.46 -9.95
C GLU A 212 9.09 -12.57 -9.23
N SER A 213 10.09 -12.04 -9.93
CA SER A 213 11.07 -11.09 -9.38
C SER A 213 10.73 -9.63 -9.70
N GLY A 214 9.56 -9.38 -10.29
CA GLY A 214 9.12 -8.06 -10.69
C GLY A 214 9.76 -7.53 -11.98
N ARG A 215 10.53 -8.34 -12.72
CA ARG A 215 11.10 -7.91 -14.00
C ARG A 215 10.04 -7.95 -15.10
N VAL A 216 10.17 -7.02 -16.04
CA VAL A 216 9.23 -6.87 -17.15
C VAL A 216 9.40 -8.02 -18.13
N LEU A 217 8.31 -8.69 -18.46
CA LEU A 217 8.20 -9.63 -19.56
C LEU A 217 7.47 -8.95 -20.70
N ALA A 218 8.11 -8.81 -21.86
CA ALA A 218 7.54 -8.18 -23.04
C ALA A 218 7.15 -9.22 -24.09
N ALA A 219 5.96 -9.07 -24.67
CA ALA A 219 5.50 -9.89 -25.78
C ALA A 219 6.46 -9.80 -26.98
N ARG A 220 6.54 -10.88 -27.77
CA ARG A 220 7.44 -10.94 -28.94
C ARG A 220 6.99 -9.97 -30.04
N GLU A 221 5.69 -9.74 -30.17
CA GLU A 221 5.14 -8.77 -31.14
C GLU A 221 5.34 -7.31 -30.74
N LEU A 222 5.82 -7.02 -29.52
CA LEU A 222 6.04 -5.64 -29.08
C LEU A 222 7.19 -5.02 -29.88
N SER A 223 6.85 -4.04 -30.72
CA SER A 223 7.79 -3.40 -31.65
C SER A 223 8.95 -2.74 -30.93
N ARG A 224 10.09 -2.61 -31.62
CA ARG A 224 11.28 -1.91 -31.09
C ARG A 224 10.98 -0.47 -30.68
N ALA A 225 10.15 0.23 -31.45
CA ALA A 225 9.74 1.60 -31.14
C ALA A 225 8.93 1.66 -29.83
N ALA A 226 8.00 0.73 -29.62
CA ALA A 226 7.21 0.66 -28.39
C ALA A 226 8.08 0.29 -27.18
N ARG A 227 9.02 -0.66 -27.32
CA ARG A 227 10.00 -1.01 -26.28
C ARG A 227 10.83 0.19 -25.84
N ALA A 228 11.36 0.94 -26.80
CA ALA A 228 12.12 2.16 -26.55
C ALA A 228 11.25 3.24 -25.88
N GLY A 229 10.00 3.44 -26.33
CA GLY A 229 9.08 4.41 -25.73
C GLY A 229 8.69 4.05 -24.29
N LEU A 230 8.58 2.75 -23.98
CA LEU A 230 8.35 2.25 -22.63
C LEU A 230 9.61 2.23 -21.76
N ARG A 231 10.80 2.35 -22.37
CA ARG A 231 12.12 2.20 -21.71
C ARG A 231 12.22 0.88 -20.93
N ILE A 232 11.74 -0.21 -21.52
CA ILE A 232 11.65 -1.53 -20.84
C ILE A 232 13.01 -2.00 -20.33
N GLU A 233 14.05 -1.78 -21.11
CA GLU A 233 15.41 -2.22 -20.78
C GLU A 233 16.04 -1.44 -19.60
N GLU A 234 15.49 -0.27 -19.27
CA GLU A 234 15.93 0.57 -18.15
C GLU A 234 14.99 0.46 -16.93
N ALA A 235 13.89 -0.27 -17.07
CA ALA A 235 12.88 -0.41 -16.03
C ALA A 235 13.42 -1.22 -14.85
N SER A 236 13.38 -0.64 -13.66
CA SER A 236 13.72 -1.35 -12.43
C SER A 236 12.68 -2.43 -12.13
N PRO A 237 13.06 -3.53 -11.46
CA PRO A 237 12.10 -4.54 -11.04
C PRO A 237 11.01 -3.93 -10.14
N LEU A 238 9.76 -4.29 -10.41
CA LEU A 238 8.63 -3.92 -9.57
C LEU A 238 8.78 -4.60 -8.19
N VAL A 239 8.64 -3.82 -7.12
CA VAL A 239 8.62 -4.39 -5.77
C VAL A 239 7.28 -5.10 -5.57
N LEU A 240 7.32 -6.43 -5.48
CA LEU A 240 6.14 -7.26 -5.32
C LEU A 240 5.93 -7.66 -3.86
N VAL A 241 4.66 -7.70 -3.46
CA VAL A 241 4.19 -8.43 -2.28
C VAL A 241 3.53 -9.73 -2.75
N ASP A 242 3.57 -10.77 -1.91
CA ASP A 242 3.06 -12.11 -2.25
C ASP A 242 1.63 -12.07 -2.83
N ALA A 243 0.77 -11.24 -2.23
CA ALA A 243 -0.61 -11.07 -2.68
C ALA A 243 -0.72 -10.52 -4.12
N THR A 244 0.15 -9.59 -4.52
CA THR A 244 0.19 -9.07 -5.90
C THR A 244 0.71 -10.13 -6.87
N GLN A 245 1.66 -10.97 -6.44
CA GLN A 245 2.26 -12.00 -7.27
C GLN A 245 1.23 -13.07 -7.73
N GLU A 246 0.32 -13.48 -6.85
CA GLU A 246 -0.77 -14.42 -7.20
C GLU A 246 -1.62 -13.90 -8.37
N ARG A 247 -1.89 -12.59 -8.38
CA ARG A 247 -2.70 -11.94 -9.41
C ARG A 247 -1.91 -11.74 -10.70
N LEU A 248 -0.62 -11.46 -10.60
CA LEU A 248 0.25 -11.43 -11.78
C LEU A 248 0.38 -12.80 -12.45
N ILE A 249 0.36 -13.90 -11.68
CA ILE A 249 0.24 -15.25 -12.26
C ILE A 249 -1.04 -15.38 -13.08
N TRP A 250 -2.17 -14.86 -12.59
CA TRP A 250 -3.41 -14.82 -13.36
C TRP A 250 -3.26 -13.98 -14.64
N HIS A 251 -2.67 -12.78 -14.57
CA HIS A 251 -2.46 -11.92 -15.73
C HIS A 251 -1.59 -12.59 -16.80
N ARG A 252 -0.47 -13.22 -16.38
CA ARG A 252 0.42 -13.99 -17.27
C ARG A 252 -0.29 -15.13 -17.98
N ARG A 253 -1.27 -15.77 -17.33
CA ARG A 253 -2.04 -16.90 -17.89
C ARG A 253 -3.18 -16.49 -18.81
N ASN A 254 -3.83 -15.36 -18.53
CA ASN A 254 -5.11 -15.01 -19.16
C ASN A 254 -5.02 -13.84 -20.15
N LEU A 255 -4.08 -12.91 -19.96
CA LEU A 255 -4.00 -11.68 -20.75
C LEU A 255 -2.68 -11.53 -21.51
N PHE A 256 -1.56 -11.97 -20.94
CA PHE A 256 -0.26 -11.78 -21.55
C PHE A 256 -0.13 -12.52 -22.89
N ARG A 257 0.24 -11.80 -23.94
CA ARG A 257 0.34 -12.32 -25.31
C ARG A 257 1.67 -13.01 -25.61
N GLY A 258 2.69 -12.79 -24.77
CA GLY A 258 3.94 -13.52 -24.89
C GLY A 258 3.73 -14.98 -24.48
N LYS A 259 3.61 -15.88 -25.47
CA LYS A 259 3.48 -17.32 -25.23
C LYS A 259 4.55 -17.78 -24.23
N MET A 260 4.14 -18.20 -23.04
CA MET A 260 4.99 -19.03 -22.20
C MET A 260 5.05 -20.40 -22.88
N VAL A 261 6.20 -20.72 -23.48
CA VAL A 261 6.44 -22.10 -23.90
C VAL A 261 6.48 -22.91 -22.61
N ALA A 262 5.55 -23.85 -22.49
CA ALA A 262 5.46 -24.79 -21.37
C ALA A 262 6.73 -25.66 -21.28
#